data_AF-A0A350C370-F1
#
_entry.id   AF-A0A350C370-F1
#
_cell.length_a   1.000
_cell.length_b   1.000
_cell.length_c   1.000
_cell.angle_alpha   90.00
_cell.angle_beta   90.00
_cell.angle_gamma   90.00
#
_symmetry.space_group_name_H-M   'P 1'
#
loop_
_entity.id
_entity.type
_entity.pdbx_description
1 polymer ?
#
loop_
_entity_poly.entity_id
_entity_poly.type
_entity_poly.pdbx_seq_one_letter_code
_entity_poly.pdbx_strand_id
1 'polypeptide(L)' 'YNAELSQKRAQSAVLYLVDRGILFDRLQAQGYGESQLAVHDCECKSCAEAQHKVNRRTTFKILR' A
#
# COMPACT_ATOMS: atom_id res chain seq x y z
N TYR A 1 1.97 6.93 -12.55
CA TYR A 1 1.55 5.52 -12.66
C TYR A 1 1.55 4.79 -11.32
N ASN A 2 2.69 4.60 -10.66
CA ASN A 2 2.77 3.83 -9.40
C ASN A 2 1.99 4.45 -8.22
N ALA A 3 1.92 5.79 -8.14
CA ALA A 3 1.10 6.49 -7.15
C ALA A 3 -0.39 6.12 -7.29
N GLU A 4 -0.96 6.25 -8.49
CA GLU A 4 -2.37 5.91 -8.76
C GLU A 4 -2.68 4.43 -8.48
N LEU A 5 -1.78 3.52 -8.90
CA LEU A 5 -1.93 2.09 -8.65
C LEU A 5 -1.93 1.78 -7.15
N SER A 6 -1.03 2.41 -6.38
CA SER A 6 -0.99 2.23 -4.94
C SER A 6 -2.24 2.79 -4.24
N GLN A 7 -2.78 3.92 -4.74
CA GLN A 7 -3.99 4.51 -4.20
C GLN A 7 -5.20 3.60 -4.44
N LYS A 8 -5.34 3.02 -5.64
CA LYS A 8 -6.40 2.05 -5.97
C LYS A 8 -6.35 0.82 -5.05
N ARG A 9 -5.14 0.32 -4.73
CA ARG A 9 -4.97 -0.79 -3.77
C ARG A 9 -5.40 -0.42 -2.36
N ALA A 10 -5.00 0.76 -1.88
CA ALA A 10 -5.41 1.26 -0.57
C ALA A 10 -6.93 1.44 -0.47
N GLN A 11 -7.56 1.99 -1.52
CA GLN A 11 -9.02 2.13 -1.60
C GLN A 11 -9.73 0.77 -1.58
N SER A 12 -9.24 -0.22 -2.33
CA SER A 12 -9.83 -1.57 -2.32
C SER A 12 -9.82 -2.22 -0.95
N ALA A 13 -8.74 -2.04 -0.17
CA ALA A 13 -8.67 -2.52 1.21
C ALA A 13 -9.67 -1.80 2.12
N VAL A 14 -9.82 -0.47 2.00
CA VAL A 14 -10.82 0.29 2.77
C VAL A 14 -12.24 -0.14 2.43
N LEU A 15 -12.57 -0.27 1.13
CA LEU A 15 -13.89 -0.70 0.69
C LEU A 15 -14.25 -2.08 1.24
N TYR A 16 -13.31 -3.02 1.26
CA TYR A 16 -13.52 -4.33 1.87
C TYR A 16 -13.81 -4.24 3.38
N LEU A 17 -13.10 -3.37 4.11
CA LEU A 17 -13.33 -3.19 5.55
C LEU A 17 -14.68 -2.52 5.84
N VAL A 18 -15.10 -1.57 4.99
CA VAL A 18 -16.42 -0.94 5.07
C VAL A 18 -17.53 -1.94 4.81
N ASP A 19 -17.38 -2.80 3.80
CA ASP A 19 -18.30 -3.90 3.50
C ASP A 19 -18.45 -4.88 4.68
N ARG A 20 -17.37 -5.07 5.46
CA ARG A 20 -17.39 -5.85 6.70
C ARG A 20 -17.96 -5.11 7.92
N GLY A 21 -18.44 -3.87 7.76
CA GLY A 21 -19.11 -3.10 8.80
C GLY A 21 -18.23 -2.12 9.58
N ILE A 22 -17.00 -1.86 9.15
CA ILE A 22 -16.17 -0.81 9.75
C ILE A 22 -16.58 0.56 9.19
N LEU A 23 -16.90 1.52 10.07
CA LEU A 23 -17.23 2.88 9.67
C LEU A 23 -16.09 3.51 8.86
N PHE A 24 -16.44 4.12 7.72
CA PHE A 24 -15.49 4.76 6.81
C PHE A 24 -14.62 5.82 7.52
N ASP A 25 -15.19 6.57 8.46
CA ASP A 25 -14.50 7.62 9.22
C ASP A 25 -13.33 7.11 10.08
N ARG A 26 -13.27 5.80 10.34
CA ARG A 26 -12.16 5.15 11.08
C ARG A 26 -11.01 4.71 10.18
N LEU A 27 -11.14 4.88 8.87
CA LEU A 27 -10.24 4.32 7.87
C LEU A 27 -9.67 5.42 6.98
N GLN A 28 -8.36 5.37 6.74
CA GLN A 28 -7.69 6.28 5.82
C GLN A 28 -6.97 5.46 4.74
N ALA A 29 -7.37 5.65 3.48
CA ALA A 29 -6.72 5.03 2.33
C ALA A 29 -5.62 5.94 1.79
N GLN A 30 -4.35 5.60 2.04
CA GLN A 30 -3.21 6.33 1.50
C GLN A 30 -2.27 5.40 0.72
N GLY A 31 -2.13 5.68 -0.58
CA GLY A 31 -1.16 5.03 -1.46
C GLY A 31 0.11 5.85 -1.60
N TYR A 32 1.24 5.30 -1.16
CA TYR A 32 2.55 5.98 -1.21
C TYR A 32 3.31 5.78 -2.52
N GLY A 33 2.82 4.96 -3.46
CA GLY A 33 3.53 4.61 -4.69
C GLY A 33 4.93 4.04 -4.40
N GLU A 34 5.94 4.59 -5.05
CA GLU A 34 7.37 4.27 -4.84
C GLU A 34 8.05 5.24 -3.87
N SER A 35 7.32 6.19 -3.26
CA SER A 35 7.92 7.17 -2.34
C SER A 35 8.27 6.58 -0.97
N GLN A 36 7.69 5.44 -0.60
CA GLN A 36 8.00 4.69 0.61
C GLN A 36 8.26 3.21 0.31
N LEU A 37 9.40 2.94 -0.33
CA LEU A 37 9.88 1.58 -0.50
C LEU A 37 10.40 1.05 0.84
N ALA A 38 10.10 -0.21 1.15
CA ALA A 38 10.66 -0.91 2.31
C ALA A 38 12.14 -1.22 2.13
N VAL A 39 12.53 -1.44 0.86
CA VAL A 39 13.90 -1.65 0.40
C VAL A 39 14.22 -0.49 -0.54
N HIS A 40 15.05 0.44 -0.07
CA HIS A 40 15.41 1.67 -0.79
C HIS A 40 16.29 1.42 -2.02
N ASP A 41 17.16 0.40 -2.00
CA ASP A 41 18.02 0.01 -3.14
C ASP A 41 17.32 -0.95 -4.10
N CYS A 42 16.14 -0.54 -4.56
CA CYS A 42 15.34 -1.32 -5.50
C CYS A 42 14.96 -0.48 -6.71
N GLU A 43 15.98 0.08 -7.38
CA GLU A 43 15.80 0.63 -8.72
C GLU A 43 15.43 -0.52 -9.67
N CYS A 44 14.41 -0.29 -10.49
CA CYS A 44 13.63 -1.24 -11.29
C CYS A 44 14.40 -2.26 -12.18
N LYS A 45 15.73 -2.25 -12.18
CA LYS A 45 16.60 -3.16 -12.96
C LYS A 45 17.57 -4.01 -12.12
N SER A 46 17.79 -3.72 -10.84
CA SER A 46 18.83 -4.37 -10.00
C SER A 46 18.28 -5.36 -8.98
N CYS A 47 16.98 -5.32 -8.71
CA CYS A 47 16.41 -6.09 -7.62
C CYS A 47 16.09 -7.55 -7.99
N ALA A 48 16.37 -8.45 -7.04
CA ALA A 48 15.89 -9.83 -7.12
C ALA A 48 14.37 -9.89 -6.91
N GLU A 49 13.68 -10.87 -7.50
CA GLU A 49 12.22 -11.03 -7.35
C GLU A 49 11.77 -11.07 -5.87
N ALA A 50 12.60 -11.62 -4.99
CA ALA A 50 12.35 -11.65 -3.55
C ALA A 50 12.22 -10.23 -2.95
N GLN A 51 13.08 -9.30 -3.36
CA GLN A 51 13.04 -7.90 -2.92
C GLN A 51 11.82 -7.18 -3.50
N HIS A 52 11.46 -7.47 -4.76
CA HIS A 52 10.21 -6.98 -5.36
C HIS A 52 8.96 -7.48 -4.61
N LYS A 53 8.98 -8.68 -4.02
CA LYS A 53 7.87 -9.16 -3.18
C LYS A 53 7.76 -8.39 -1.87
N VAL A 54 8.88 -8.02 -1.24
CA VAL A 54 8.89 -7.25 0.00
C VAL A 54 8.31 -5.84 -0.19
N ASN A 55 8.63 -5.18 -1.31
CA ASN A 55 8.10 -3.85 -1.63
C ASN A 55 6.60 -3.88 -2.05
N ARG A 56 6.08 -5.01 -2.52
CA ARG A 56 4.65 -5.20 -2.84
C ARG A 56 3.84 -5.53 -1.58
N ARG A 57 3.84 -4.64 -0.59
CA ARG A 57 3.10 -4.81 0.68
C ARG A 57 2.00 -3.76 0.87
N THR A 58 0.93 -4.17 1.55
CA THR A 58 -0.07 -3.27 2.12
C THR A 58 0.15 -3.26 3.64
N THR A 59 0.40 -2.09 4.21
CA THR A 59 0.63 -1.93 5.66
C THR A 59 -0.54 -1.22 6.31
N PHE A 60 -0.85 -1.59 7.55
CA PHE A 60 -1.87 -0.93 8.36
C PHE A 60 -1.20 -0.26 9.57
N LYS A 61 -1.59 0.97 9.87
CA LYS A 61 -1.18 1.69 11.08
C LYS A 61 -2.43 2.05 11.87
N ILE A 62 -2.48 1.61 13.12
CA ILE A 62 -3.56 1.98 14.04
C ILE A 62 -3.20 3.33 14.61
N LEU A 63 -4.02 4.34 14.33
CA LEU A 63 -3.92 5.67 14.93
C LEU A 63 -4.66 5.66 16.27
N ARG A 64 -4.14 6.42 17.25
CA ARG A 64 -4.69 6.52 18.61
C ARG A 64 -5.63 7.71 18.72
#